data_AF-A0A392SDQ5-F1
#
_entry.id   AF-A0A392SDQ5-F1
#
_cell.length_a   1.000
_cell.length_b   1.000
_cell.length_c   1.000
_cell.angle_alpha   90.00
_cell.angle_beta   90.00
_cell.angle_gamma   90.00
#
_symmetry.space_group_name_H-M   'P 1'
#
loop_
_entity.id
_entity.type
_entity.pdbx_description
1 polymer ?
#
loop_
_entity_poly.entity_id
_entity_poly.type
_entity_poly.pdbx_seq_one_letter_code
_entity_poly.pdbx_strand_id
1 'polypeptide(L)'
;PVISNPMVRLQLKLKRLKSAHKIWNKTVFGNIDTNIKLATDEVVRLQILIDQSGLTEELQQLDYKAQLILTNALLNQDQFWLEKARVQHFM
;
A
#
# COMPACT_ATOMS: atom_id res chain seq x y z
N PRO A 1 -37.67 -8.86 29.16
CA PRO A 1 -36.82 -8.43 28.04
C PRO A 1 -35.38 -8.96 28.21
N VAL A 2 -35.02 -10.01 27.47
CA VAL A 2 -33.68 -10.62 27.58
C VAL A 2 -32.66 -9.64 27.01
N ILE A 3 -31.86 -9.06 27.91
CA ILE A 3 -30.70 -8.25 27.55
C ILE A 3 -29.76 -9.17 26.77
N SER A 4 -29.62 -8.91 25.46
CA SER A 4 -28.77 -9.67 24.55
C SER A 4 -27.42 -9.99 25.19
N ASN A 5 -27.02 -11.26 25.20
CA ASN A 5 -25.77 -11.73 25.79
C ASN A 5 -24.59 -10.80 25.38
N PRO A 6 -23.87 -10.19 26.33
CA PRO A 6 -22.77 -9.28 26.05
C PRO A 6 -21.73 -9.85 25.07
N MET A 7 -21.53 -11.17 25.10
CA MET A 7 -20.63 -11.87 24.20
C MET A 7 -21.08 -11.81 22.73
N VAL A 8 -22.39 -11.89 22.47
CA VAL A 8 -22.94 -11.75 21.11
C VAL A 8 -22.73 -10.33 20.57
N ARG A 9 -22.90 -9.32 21.44
CA ARG A 9 -22.62 -7.92 21.10
C ARG A 9 -21.14 -7.69 20.79
N LEU A 10 -20.24 -8.29 21.56
CA LEU A 10 -18.80 -8.23 21.33
C LEU A 10 -18.43 -8.90 19.99
N GLN A 11 -18.94 -10.11 19.73
CA GLN A 11 -18.70 -10.82 18.48
C GLN A 11 -19.15 -10.02 17.26
N LEU A 12 -20.30 -9.36 17.32
CA LEU A 12 -20.78 -8.50 16.24
C LEU A 12 -19.87 -7.30 16.01
N LYS A 13 -19.40 -6.65 17.08
CA LYS A 13 -18.42 -5.56 17.00
C LYS A 13 -17.10 -6.03 16.36
N LEU A 14 -16.59 -7.19 16.77
CA LEU A 14 -15.37 -7.79 16.20
C LEU A 14 -15.53 -8.15 14.72
N LYS A 15 -16.68 -8.68 14.30
CA LYS A 15 -16.96 -8.95 12.87
C LYS A 15 -16.95 -7.68 12.02
N ARG A 16 -17.52 -6.59 12.54
CA ARG A 16 -17.48 -5.27 11.89
C ARG A 16 -16.05 -4.74 11.79
N LEU A 17 -15.31 -4.81 12.89
CA LEU A 17 -13.91 -4.40 12.94
C LEU A 17 -13.06 -5.20 11.94
N LYS A 18 -13.21 -6.54 11.90
CA LYS A 18 -12.49 -7.40 10.95
C LYS A 18 -12.78 -7.01 9.50
N SER A 19 -14.03 -6.68 9.19
CA SER A 19 -14.44 -6.27 7.84
C SER A 19 -13.84 -4.91 7.47
N ALA A 20 -13.91 -3.92 8.37
CA ALA A 20 -13.30 -2.61 8.19
C ALA A 20 -11.77 -2.71 8.06
N HIS A 21 -11.14 -3.54 8.89
CA HIS A 21 -9.71 -3.79 8.85
C HIS A 21 -9.27 -4.45 7.53
N LYS A 22 -10.06 -5.38 6.99
CA LYS A 22 -9.77 -5.99 5.69
C LYS A 22 -9.84 -4.97 4.54
N ILE A 23 -10.83 -4.08 4.58
CA ILE A 23 -10.94 -2.99 3.60
C ILE A 23 -9.75 -2.06 3.74
N TRP A 24 -9.48 -1.56 4.94
CA TRP A 24 -8.36 -0.65 5.20
C TRP A 24 -7.02 -1.26 4.81
N ASN A 25 -6.78 -2.53 5.16
CA ASN A 25 -5.56 -3.24 4.76
C ASN A 25 -5.44 -3.29 3.22
N LYS A 26 -6.53 -3.58 2.50
CA LYS A 26 -6.49 -3.60 1.03
C LYS A 26 -6.34 -2.20 0.42
N THR A 27 -6.97 -1.17 0.97
CA THR A 27 -7.03 0.17 0.35
C THR A 27 -5.85 1.05 0.74
N VAL A 28 -5.33 0.90 1.95
CA VAL A 28 -4.27 1.76 2.50
C VAL A 28 -2.92 1.05 2.46
N PHE A 29 -2.87 -0.21 2.92
CA PHE A 29 -1.64 -0.99 2.86
C PHE A 29 -1.43 -1.60 1.47
N GLY A 30 -2.51 -2.06 0.84
CA GLY A 30 -2.46 -2.81 -0.41
C GLY A 30 -1.64 -4.08 -0.27
N ASN A 31 -1.34 -4.70 -1.40
CA ASN A 31 -0.28 -5.69 -1.46
C ASN A 31 1.00 -4.93 -1.82
N ILE A 32 1.88 -4.69 -0.85
CA ILE A 32 3.08 -3.84 -0.99
C ILE A 32 3.86 -4.21 -2.25
N ASP A 33 4.05 -5.51 -2.49
CA ASP A 33 4.78 -6.00 -3.67
C ASP A 33 4.08 -5.65 -4.99
N THR A 34 2.74 -5.60 -5.00
CA THR A 34 1.96 -5.19 -6.18
C THR A 34 2.07 -3.68 -6.39
N ASN A 35 2.04 -2.89 -5.32
CA ASN A 35 2.20 -1.44 -5.41
C ASN A 35 3.59 -1.06 -5.94
N ILE A 36 4.64 -1.74 -5.48
CA ILE A 36 6.00 -1.55 -6.00
C ILE A 36 6.06 -1.91 -7.47
N LYS A 37 5.56 -3.10 -7.87
CA LYS A 37 5.55 -3.52 -9.28
C LYS A 37 4.86 -2.51 -10.17
N LEU A 38 3.67 -2.05 -9.81
CA LEU A 38 2.93 -1.05 -10.60
C LEU A 38 3.70 0.28 -10.71
N ALA A 39 4.32 0.74 -9.63
CA ALA A 39 5.13 1.95 -9.66
C ALA A 39 6.40 1.79 -10.50
N THR A 40 7.06 0.62 -10.43
CA THR A 40 8.22 0.30 -11.26
C THR A 40 7.86 0.21 -12.73
N ASP A 41 6.77 -0.48 -13.07
CA ASP A 41 6.30 -0.63 -14.45
C ASP A 41 5.97 0.74 -15.05
N GLU A 42 5.40 1.67 -14.28
CA GLU A 42 5.09 3.01 -14.76
C GLU A 42 6.34 3.85 -15.01
N VAL A 43 7.35 3.78 -14.12
CA VAL A 43 8.66 4.43 -14.36
C VAL A 43 9.32 3.86 -15.61
N VAL A 44 9.33 2.53 -15.76
CA VAL A 44 9.89 1.87 -16.95
C VAL A 44 9.16 2.30 -18.22
N ARG A 45 7.82 2.36 -18.18
CA ARG A 45 7.01 2.81 -19.31
C ARG A 45 7.35 4.24 -19.73
N LEU A 46 7.52 5.15 -18.77
CA LEU A 46 7.87 6.54 -19.02
C LEU A 46 9.31 6.69 -19.53
N GLN A 47 10.25 5.93 -18.99
CA GLN A 47 11.64 5.94 -19.47
C GLN A 47 11.73 5.44 -20.93
N ILE A 48 11.01 4.36 -21.26
CA ILE A 48 10.92 3.87 -22.65
C ILE A 48 10.34 4.96 -23.57
N LEU A 49 9.33 5.69 -23.10
CA LEU A 49 8.72 6.77 -23.86
C LEU A 49 9.70 7.93 -24.07
N ILE A 50 10.44 8.33 -23.04
CA ILE A 50 11.50 9.35 -23.13
C ILE A 50 12.57 8.93 -24.15
N ASP A 51 12.99 7.66 -24.12
CA ASP A 51 13.99 7.13 -25.04
C ASP A 51 13.51 7.14 -26.51
N GLN A 52 12.19 7.00 -26.73
CA GLN A 52 11.58 6.95 -28.07
C GLN A 52 11.18 8.32 -28.63
N SER A 53 10.54 9.16 -27.82
CA SER A 53 9.99 10.47 -28.26
C SER A 53 10.88 11.66 -27.93
N GLY A 54 11.97 11.44 -27.18
CA GLY A 54 12.81 12.50 -26.66
C GLY A 54 12.24 13.15 -25.40
N LEU A 55 13.10 13.89 -24.69
CA LEU A 55 12.75 14.55 -23.44
C LEU A 55 11.92 15.81 -23.70
N THR A 56 10.64 15.75 -23.31
CA THR A 56 9.75 16.93 -23.25
C THR A 56 9.50 17.29 -21.80
N GLU A 57 9.28 18.56 -21.49
CA GLU A 57 9.04 19.05 -20.13
C GLU A 57 7.85 18.34 -19.44
N GLU A 58 6.78 18.08 -20.19
CA GLU A 58 5.61 17.32 -19.70
C GLU A 58 5.96 15.87 -19.33
N LEU A 59 6.76 15.20 -20.16
CA LEU A 59 7.25 13.84 -19.94
C LEU A 59 8.19 13.78 -18.73
N GLN A 60 9.05 14.79 -18.57
CA GLN A 60 9.95 14.91 -17.43
C GLN A 60 9.17 15.10 -16.12
N GLN A 61 8.09 15.90 -16.13
CA GLN A 61 7.22 16.05 -14.96
C GLN A 61 6.48 14.77 -14.61
N LEU A 62 6.04 14.00 -15.61
CA LEU A 62 5.39 12.70 -15.40
C LEU A 62 6.37 11.67 -14.83
N ASP A 63 7.58 11.61 -15.37
CA ASP A 63 8.64 10.72 -14.88
C ASP A 63 9.02 11.05 -13.43
N TYR A 64 9.21 12.34 -13.10
CA TYR A 64 9.46 12.78 -11.73
C TYR A 64 8.33 12.33 -10.77
N LYS A 65 7.07 12.47 -11.17
CA LYS A 65 5.92 12.00 -10.36
C LYS A 65 5.94 10.48 -10.19
N ALA A 66 6.25 9.72 -11.25
CA ALA A 66 6.32 8.27 -11.16
C ALA A 66 7.46 7.80 -10.23
N GLN A 67 8.62 8.43 -10.31
CA GLN A 67 9.75 8.17 -9.40
C GLN A 67 9.42 8.51 -7.95
N LEU A 68 8.69 9.61 -7.70
CA LEU A 68 8.21 9.95 -6.36
C LEU A 68 7.24 8.89 -5.83
N ILE A 69 6.32 8.40 -6.66
CA ILE A 69 5.39 7.32 -6.29
C ILE A 69 6.15 6.03 -5.95
N LEU A 70 7.13 5.66 -6.77
CA LEU A 70 7.99 4.49 -6.51
C LEU A 70 8.76 4.64 -5.20
N THR A 71 9.32 5.82 -4.93
CA THR A 71 10.04 6.11 -3.69
C THR A 71 9.14 5.93 -2.47
N ASN A 72 7.92 6.46 -2.51
CA ASN A 72 6.95 6.28 -1.44
C ASN A 72 6.55 4.80 -1.26
N ALA A 73 6.40 4.04 -2.35
CA ALA A 73 6.10 2.61 -2.27
C ALA A 73 7.24 1.81 -1.60
N LEU A 74 8.50 2.14 -1.89
CA LEU A 74 9.67 1.52 -1.26
C LEU A 74 9.77 1.87 0.24
N LEU A 75 9.54 3.14 0.61
CA LEU A 75 9.51 3.56 2.02
C LEU A 75 8.44 2.81 2.82
N ASN A 76 7.26 2.59 2.23
CA ASN A 76 6.21 1.80 2.87
C ASN A 76 6.63 0.33 3.07
N GLN A 77 7.38 -0.25 2.11
CA GLN A 77 7.93 -1.60 2.25
C GLN A 77 8.97 -1.67 3.38
N ASP A 78 9.86 -0.68 3.46
CA ASP A 78 10.86 -0.61 4.52
C ASP A 78 10.20 -0.50 5.90
N GLN A 79 9.18 0.35 6.05
CA GLN A 79 8.41 0.42 7.29
C GLN A 79 7.75 -0.91 7.65
N PHE A 80 7.16 -1.60 6.67
CA PHE A 80 6.60 -2.93 6.89
C PHE A 80 7.64 -3.94 7.37
N TRP A 81 8.84 -3.95 6.78
CA TRP A 81 9.91 -4.85 7.23
C TRP A 81 10.42 -4.49 8.62
N LEU A 82 10.55 -3.20 8.94
CA LEU A 82 10.93 -2.74 10.27
C LEU A 82 9.91 -3.17 11.33
N GLU A 83 8.61 -3.02 11.06
CA GLU A 83 7.55 -3.48 11.94
C GLU A 83 7.59 -5.00 12.13
N LYS A 84 7.75 -5.75 11.04
CA LYS A 84 7.84 -7.22 11.07
C LYS A 84 9.04 -7.70 11.87
N ALA A 85 10.20 -7.06 11.73
CA ALA A 85 11.41 -7.36 12.50
C ALA A 85 11.22 -7.07 13.99
N ARG A 86 10.55 -5.98 14.36
CA ARG A 86 10.21 -5.69 15.76
C ARG A 86 9.33 -6.77 16.36
N VAL A 87 8.29 -7.22 15.65
CA VAL A 87 7.41 -8.30 16.13
C VAL A 87 8.18 -9.61 16.33
N GLN A 88 9.13 -9.93 15.44
CA GLN A 88 10.00 -11.10 15.61
C GLN A 88 10.92 -11.00 16.83
N HIS A 89 11.37 -9.81 17.20
CA HIS A 89 12.17 -9.60 18.41
C HIS A 89 11.37 -9.76 19.71
N PHE A 90 10.04 -9.65 19.66
CA PHE A 90 9.16 -9.81 20.83
C PHE A 90 8.61 -11.24 21.03
N MET A 91 8.85 -12.16 20.09
CA MET A 91 8.51 -13.59 20.20
C MET A 91 9.72 -14.42 20.62
#